data_AF-A0A9D7QXE5-F1
#
_entry.id   AF-A0A9D7QXE5-F1
#
_cell.length_a   1.000
_cell.length_b   1.000
_cell.length_c   1.000
_cell.angle_alpha   90.00
_cell.angle_beta   90.00
_cell.angle_gamma   90.00
#
_symmetry.space_group_name_H-M   'P 1'
#
loop_
_entity.id
_entity.type
_entity.pdbx_description
1 polymer ?
#
loop_
_entity_poly.entity_id
_entity_poly.type
_entity_poly.pdbx_seq_one_letter_code
_entity_poly.pdbx_strand_id
1 'polypeptide(L)'
;MGTSCHGVCLHFTPDDGFFMIPVAMMENDRWYLELRYNYEDFKTASLWAGPVFSWEGAVGGYVTPMLGVVAATQWGWGVGVEAEASYGILNVSVENEFVVDVRSSDGTFFYNSWTELTGSITDNLRVGAVLQRTRYFHDVEDVSEADLPLGQRQV
;
A
#
# COMPACT_ATOMS: atom_id res chain seq x y z
N MET A 1 -17.59 -12.53 7.03
CA MET A 1 -18.55 -11.40 7.15
C MET A 1 -18.00 -10.26 6.31
N GLY A 2 -18.75 -9.62 5.41
CA GLY A 2 -18.18 -8.57 4.55
C GLY A 2 -18.11 -7.23 5.27
N THR A 3 -16.91 -6.69 5.46
CA THR A 3 -16.68 -5.35 6.01
C THR A 3 -16.58 -4.38 4.85
N SER A 4 -17.53 -3.45 4.74
CA SER A 4 -17.49 -2.35 3.77
C SER A 4 -17.06 -1.09 4.50
N CYS A 5 -15.88 -0.56 4.18
CA CYS A 5 -15.35 0.67 4.76
C CYS A 5 -15.31 1.75 3.68
N HIS A 6 -15.92 2.90 3.98
CA HIS A 6 -15.93 4.05 3.08
C HIS A 6 -15.28 5.23 3.81
N GLY A 7 -14.17 5.72 3.26
CA GLY A 7 -13.40 6.82 3.81
C GLY A 7 -13.33 7.98 2.81
N VAL A 8 -13.47 9.21 3.31
CA VAL A 8 -13.18 10.41 2.53
C VAL A 8 -12.19 11.26 3.32
N CYS A 9 -10.98 11.38 2.80
CA CYS A 9 -9.98 12.29 3.34
C CYS A 9 -10.00 13.59 2.54
N LEU A 10 -10.10 14.71 3.25
CA LEU A 10 -9.94 16.06 2.70
C LEU A 10 -8.51 16.51 2.94
N HIS A 11 -7.82 16.87 1.86
CA HIS A 11 -6.48 17.41 1.93
C HIS A 11 -6.46 18.87 1.47
N PHE A 12 -5.62 19.67 2.12
CA PHE A 12 -5.38 21.05 1.76
C PHE A 12 -3.89 21.23 1.50
N THR A 13 -3.55 21.66 0.29
CA THR A 13 -2.19 22.01 -0.07
C THR A 13 -2.15 23.51 -0.41
N PRO A 14 -1.13 24.26 0.04
CA PRO A 14 -1.03 25.70 -0.22
C PRO A 14 -1.11 26.09 -1.70
N ASP A 15 -0.62 25.22 -2.59
CA ASP A 15 -0.49 25.51 -4.03
C ASP A 15 -1.71 25.08 -4.86
N ASP A 16 -2.44 24.03 -4.42
CA ASP A 16 -3.51 23.38 -5.20
C ASP A 16 -4.91 23.54 -4.59
N GLY A 17 -5.02 24.14 -3.40
CA GLY A 17 -6.28 24.33 -2.68
C GLY A 17 -6.81 23.04 -2.03
N PHE A 18 -8.14 22.90 -1.99
CA PHE A 18 -8.80 21.72 -1.44
C PHE A 18 -8.99 20.65 -2.50
N PHE A 19 -8.52 19.44 -2.22
CA PHE A 19 -8.86 18.26 -3.01
C PHE A 19 -9.29 17.11 -2.11
N MET A 20 -10.09 16.22 -2.70
CA MET A 20 -10.65 15.05 -2.03
C MET A 20 -9.93 13.81 -2.51
N ILE A 21 -9.65 12.92 -1.56
CA ILE A 21 -9.10 11.59 -1.79
C ILE A 21 -10.16 10.59 -1.28
N PRO A 22 -11.21 10.32 -2.07
CA PRO A 22 -12.20 9.32 -1.69
C PRO A 22 -11.61 7.91 -1.87
N VAL A 23 -11.83 7.07 -0.86
CA VAL A 23 -11.44 5.66 -0.85
C VAL A 23 -12.67 4.83 -0.49
N ALA A 24 -12.96 3.83 -1.33
CA ALA A 24 -14.03 2.89 -1.10
C ALA A 24 -13.45 1.48 -1.09
N MET A 25 -13.63 0.78 0.03
CA MET A 25 -13.10 -0.56 0.26
C MET A 25 -14.24 -1.53 0.57
N MET A 26 -14.16 -2.72 -0.02
CA MET A 26 -15.00 -3.86 0.29
C MET A 26 -14.11 -5.07 0.54
N GLU A 27 -14.14 -5.58 1.76
CA GLU A 27 -13.42 -6.78 2.16
C GLU A 27 -14.39 -7.85 2.66
N ASN A 28 -14.10 -9.10 2.35
CA ASN A 28 -14.69 -10.26 3.00
C ASN A 28 -13.63 -11.34 3.20
N ASP A 29 -14.00 -12.42 3.87
CA ASP A 29 -13.12 -13.56 4.21
C ASP A 29 -12.41 -14.24 3.01
N ARG A 30 -12.67 -13.81 1.76
CA ARG A 30 -12.07 -14.35 0.53
C ARG A 30 -11.54 -13.30 -0.42
N TRP A 31 -12.06 -12.08 -0.39
CA TRP A 31 -11.80 -11.07 -1.40
C TRP A 31 -11.69 -9.69 -0.79
N TYR A 32 -10.69 -8.96 -1.25
CA TYR A 32 -10.46 -7.56 -1.02
C TYR A 32 -10.66 -6.81 -2.33
N LEU A 33 -11.35 -5.68 -2.27
CA LEU A 33 -11.54 -4.76 -3.38
C LEU A 33 -11.45 -3.34 -2.86
N GLU A 34 -10.65 -2.51 -3.51
CA GLU A 34 -10.49 -1.12 -3.13
C GLU A 34 -10.40 -0.20 -4.34
N LEU A 35 -11.20 0.85 -4.32
CA LEU A 35 -11.24 1.89 -5.32
C LEU A 35 -10.75 3.19 -4.70
N ARG A 36 -9.73 3.80 -5.29
CA ARG A 36 -9.16 5.08 -4.85
C ARG A 36 -9.24 6.11 -5.97
N TYR A 37 -9.39 7.38 -5.60
CA TYR A 37 -9.28 8.50 -6.53
C TYR A 37 -8.36 9.58 -5.96
N ASN A 38 -7.51 10.16 -6.80
CA ASN A 38 -6.45 11.12 -6.44
C ASN A 38 -5.41 10.57 -5.45
N TYR A 39 -5.26 9.26 -5.33
CA TYR A 39 -4.35 8.65 -4.36
C TYR A 39 -2.94 8.47 -4.94
N GLU A 40 -2.85 7.90 -6.14
CA GLU A 40 -1.60 7.64 -6.83
C GLU A 40 -1.04 8.90 -7.51
N ASP A 41 -1.94 9.74 -8.06
CA ASP A 41 -1.61 11.03 -8.67
C ASP A 41 -2.90 11.87 -8.84
N PHE A 42 -2.76 13.16 -9.13
CA PHE A 42 -3.90 14.06 -9.33
C PHE A 42 -4.74 13.64 -10.54
N LYS A 43 -6.05 13.55 -10.32
CA LYS A 43 -7.07 13.08 -11.27
C LYS A 43 -6.91 11.62 -11.71
N THR A 44 -6.20 10.82 -10.95
CA THR A 44 -5.98 9.39 -11.22
C THR A 44 -6.93 8.54 -10.40
N ALA A 45 -7.50 7.51 -11.02
CA ALA A 45 -8.31 6.50 -10.35
C ALA A 45 -7.53 5.18 -10.31
N SER A 46 -7.58 4.47 -9.18
CA SER A 46 -7.03 3.12 -9.07
C SER A 46 -8.05 2.15 -8.53
N LEU A 47 -7.93 0.90 -8.97
CA LEU A 47 -8.72 -0.22 -8.49
C LEU A 47 -7.78 -1.36 -8.15
N TRP A 48 -7.81 -1.78 -6.89
CA TRP A 48 -7.01 -2.88 -6.34
C TRP A 48 -7.94 -4.03 -5.95
N ALA A 49 -7.57 -5.26 -6.30
CA ALA A 49 -8.36 -6.44 -5.95
C ALA A 49 -7.47 -7.64 -5.69
N GLY A 50 -7.82 -8.45 -4.70
CA GLY A 50 -7.01 -9.60 -4.29
C GLY A 50 -7.76 -10.63 -3.45
N PRO A 51 -7.35 -11.91 -3.46
CA PRO A 51 -7.85 -12.87 -2.49
C PRO A 51 -7.30 -12.60 -1.09
N VAL A 52 -8.10 -12.91 -0.07
CA VAL A 52 -7.70 -12.81 1.34
C VAL A 52 -7.35 -14.20 1.87
N PHE A 53 -6.18 -14.33 2.50
CA PHE A 53 -5.76 -15.54 3.20
C PHE A 53 -5.58 -15.24 4.67
N SER A 54 -6.50 -15.70 5.51
CA SER A 54 -6.45 -15.51 6.96
C SER A 54 -6.08 -16.81 7.69
N TRP A 55 -5.41 -16.67 8.83
CA TRP A 55 -5.13 -17.78 9.74
C TRP A 55 -5.32 -17.35 11.19
N GLU A 56 -5.69 -18.31 12.02
CA GLU A 56 -5.94 -18.11 13.44
C GLU A 56 -5.05 -19.05 14.28
N GLY A 57 -4.74 -18.66 15.50
CA GLY A 57 -3.89 -19.44 16.41
C GLY A 57 -3.23 -18.55 17.45
N ALA A 58 -2.10 -19.02 18.01
CA ALA A 58 -1.29 -18.20 18.92
C ALA A 58 -0.76 -16.93 18.22
N VAL A 59 -0.47 -17.04 16.91
CA VAL A 59 -0.25 -15.92 16.00
C VAL A 59 -1.42 -15.94 15.01
N GLY A 60 -2.24 -14.90 15.04
CA GLY A 60 -3.31 -14.69 14.07
C GLY A 60 -2.89 -13.67 13.01
N GLY A 61 -3.47 -13.72 11.82
CA GLY A 61 -3.12 -12.76 10.78
C GLY A 61 -3.86 -12.97 9.47
N TYR A 62 -3.56 -12.10 8.52
CA TYR A 62 -3.99 -12.24 7.14
C TYR A 62 -2.90 -11.79 6.16
N VAL A 63 -3.02 -12.27 4.93
CA VAL A 63 -2.28 -11.76 3.78
C VAL A 63 -3.20 -11.67 2.58
N THR A 64 -3.14 -10.55 1.89
CA THR A 64 -3.96 -10.22 0.73
C THR A 64 -3.02 -9.77 -0.39
N PRO A 65 -2.58 -10.68 -1.28
CA PRO A 65 -1.92 -10.26 -2.52
C PRO A 65 -2.96 -9.60 -3.44
N MET A 66 -2.62 -8.44 -4.00
CA MET A 66 -3.51 -7.62 -4.80
C MET A 66 -2.95 -7.37 -6.19
N LEU A 67 -3.84 -7.20 -7.15
CA LEU A 67 -3.54 -6.65 -8.46
C LEU A 67 -4.29 -5.34 -8.60
N GLY A 68 -3.56 -4.31 -9.05
CA GLY A 68 -4.05 -2.96 -9.24
C GLY A 68 -4.10 -2.58 -10.71
N VAL A 69 -5.08 -1.76 -11.07
CA VAL A 69 -5.04 -0.98 -12.31
C VAL A 69 -5.17 0.49 -11.96
N VAL A 70 -4.40 1.32 -12.65
CA VAL A 70 -4.36 2.78 -12.47
C VAL A 70 -4.73 3.42 -13.80
N ALA A 71 -5.67 4.35 -13.80
CA ALA A 71 -6.22 4.95 -15.01
C ALA A 71 -6.46 6.46 -14.87
N ALA A 72 -6.44 7.13 -16.03
CA ALA A 72 -6.59 8.58 -16.28
C ALA A 72 -5.27 9.28 -16.68
N THR A 73 -4.70 10.12 -15.82
CA THR A 73 -3.46 10.88 -16.13
C THR A 73 -2.29 9.92 -16.33
N GLN A 74 -2.23 8.87 -15.52
CA GLN A 74 -1.34 7.72 -15.68
C GLN A 74 -2.18 6.51 -16.06
N TRP A 75 -1.62 5.65 -16.93
CA TRP A 75 -2.21 4.35 -17.24
C TRP A 75 -1.21 3.30 -16.82
N GLY A 76 -1.61 2.43 -15.91
CA GLY A 76 -0.71 1.47 -15.30
C GLY A 76 -1.42 0.27 -14.74
N TRP A 77 -0.62 -0.73 -14.40
CA TRP A 77 -1.05 -1.85 -13.59
C TRP A 77 -0.03 -2.04 -12.48
N GLY A 78 -0.47 -2.61 -11.37
CA GLY A 78 0.37 -2.82 -10.22
C GLY A 78 0.11 -4.16 -9.55
N VAL A 79 1.04 -4.53 -8.69
CA VAL A 79 0.89 -5.64 -7.76
C VAL A 79 1.08 -5.09 -6.36
N GLY A 80 0.27 -5.55 -5.43
CA GLY A 80 0.32 -5.15 -4.05
C GLY A 80 0.31 -6.36 -3.14
N VAL A 81 0.74 -6.17 -1.90
CA VAL A 81 0.50 -7.12 -0.83
C VAL A 81 0.21 -6.36 0.44
N GLU A 82 -0.90 -6.70 1.07
CA GLU A 82 -1.23 -6.26 2.42
C GLU A 82 -1.14 -7.48 3.34
N ALA A 83 -0.48 -7.35 4.48
CA ALA A 83 -0.35 -8.42 5.45
C ALA A 83 -0.40 -7.88 6.86
N GLU A 84 -1.07 -8.61 7.75
CA GLU A 84 -1.07 -8.32 9.18
C GLU A 84 -0.77 -9.59 9.97
N ALA A 85 0.05 -9.47 11.00
CA ALA A 85 0.31 -10.51 11.97
C ALA A 85 0.19 -9.97 13.39
N SER A 86 -0.59 -10.66 14.21
CA SER A 86 -0.86 -10.35 15.60
C SER A 86 -0.35 -11.47 16.51
N TYR A 87 0.41 -11.11 17.54
CA TYR A 87 0.87 -12.01 18.58
C TYR A 87 0.79 -11.36 19.97
N GLY A 88 -0.18 -11.79 20.77
CA GLY A 88 -0.41 -11.23 22.10
C GLY A 88 -0.72 -9.74 22.04
N ILE A 89 0.18 -8.92 22.57
CA ILE A 89 0.05 -7.45 22.56
C ILE A 89 0.59 -6.80 21.29
N LEU A 90 1.38 -7.53 20.49
CA LEU A 90 2.06 -6.99 19.32
C LEU A 90 1.25 -7.24 18.06
N ASN A 91 1.25 -6.26 17.18
CA ASN A 91 0.65 -6.31 15.86
C ASN A 91 1.61 -5.67 14.86
N VAL A 92 1.82 -6.34 13.74
CA VAL A 92 2.64 -5.86 12.62
C VAL A 92 1.77 -5.86 11.39
N SER A 93 1.66 -4.73 10.72
CA SER A 93 1.03 -4.59 9.42
C SER A 93 2.05 -4.11 8.39
N VAL A 94 1.92 -4.63 7.18
CA VAL A 94 2.79 -4.29 6.06
C VAL A 94 1.91 -4.16 4.82
N GLU A 95 2.03 -3.03 4.13
CA GLU A 95 1.42 -2.79 2.83
C GLU A 95 2.55 -2.45 1.86
N ASN A 96 2.62 -3.18 0.74
CA ASN A 96 3.53 -2.84 -0.36
C ASN A 96 2.75 -2.75 -1.64
N GLU A 97 3.05 -1.75 -2.44
CA GLU A 97 2.47 -1.54 -3.75
C GLU A 97 3.60 -1.26 -4.75
N PHE A 98 3.51 -1.93 -5.89
CA PHE A 98 4.41 -1.76 -7.01
C PHE A 98 3.56 -1.48 -8.25
N VAL A 99 3.64 -0.26 -8.79
CA VAL A 99 2.87 0.17 -9.96
C VAL A 99 3.80 0.44 -11.14
N VAL A 100 3.43 -0.06 -12.30
CA VAL A 100 4.10 0.14 -13.59
C VAL A 100 3.27 1.08 -14.45
N ASP A 101 3.82 2.22 -14.86
CA ASP A 101 3.21 3.10 -15.86
C ASP A 101 3.49 2.57 -17.28
N VAL A 102 2.44 2.24 -18.04
CA VAL A 102 2.54 1.72 -19.42
C VAL A 102 2.51 2.81 -20.50
N ARG A 103 2.37 4.08 -20.14
CA ARG A 103 2.29 5.20 -21.11
C ARG A 103 3.59 6.00 -21.21
N SER A 104 4.43 6.01 -20.17
CA SER A 104 5.77 6.62 -20.27
C SER A 104 6.69 5.70 -21.07
N SER A 105 7.34 6.21 -22.11
CA SER A 105 8.40 5.48 -22.86
C SER A 105 9.63 5.14 -22.00
N ASP A 106 9.69 5.70 -20.79
CA ASP A 106 10.84 5.71 -19.90
C ASP A 106 10.60 4.82 -18.66
N GLY A 107 9.60 3.92 -18.68
CA GLY A 107 9.40 2.90 -17.64
C GLY A 107 9.35 3.46 -16.22
N THR A 108 8.36 4.28 -15.91
CA THR A 108 8.18 4.80 -14.54
C THR A 108 7.61 3.71 -13.62
N PHE A 109 8.32 3.41 -12.52
CA PHE A 109 7.87 2.50 -11.47
C PHE A 109 7.68 3.24 -10.15
N PHE A 110 6.54 3.00 -9.50
CA PHE A 110 6.25 3.50 -8.17
C PHE A 110 6.28 2.34 -7.18
N TYR A 111 7.20 2.41 -6.21
CA TYR A 111 7.25 1.48 -5.09
C TYR A 111 6.88 2.22 -3.81
N ASN A 112 5.78 1.80 -3.18
CA ASN A 112 5.38 2.28 -1.88
C ASN A 112 5.39 1.12 -0.90
N SER A 113 6.06 1.30 0.23
CA SER A 113 6.10 0.34 1.32
C SER A 113 5.74 1.06 2.60
N TRP A 114 4.65 0.63 3.21
CA TRP A 114 4.21 1.05 4.52
C TRP A 114 4.37 -0.13 5.47
N THR A 115 5.11 0.06 6.55
CA THR A 115 5.27 -0.93 7.61
C THR A 115 4.91 -0.28 8.91
N GLU A 116 3.97 -0.87 9.63
CA GLU A 116 3.53 -0.41 10.93
C GLU A 116 3.68 -1.53 11.95
N LEU A 117 4.28 -1.18 13.09
CA LEU A 117 4.44 -2.05 14.24
C LEU A 117 3.75 -1.38 15.41
N THR A 118 2.72 -2.01 15.94
CA THR A 118 1.97 -1.52 17.10
C THR A 118 2.01 -2.51 18.26
N GLY A 119 1.99 -1.98 19.47
CA GLY A 119 1.88 -2.71 20.71
C GLY A 119 0.72 -2.16 21.53
N SER A 120 -0.21 -3.02 21.92
CA SER A 120 -1.30 -2.70 22.84
C SER A 120 -0.78 -2.76 24.28
N ILE A 121 -0.57 -1.60 24.89
CA ILE A 121 -0.13 -1.49 26.29
C ILE A 121 -1.30 -1.81 27.24
N THR A 122 -2.51 -1.41 26.84
CA THR A 122 -3.78 -1.76 27.50
C THR A 122 -4.84 -1.97 26.43
N ASP A 123 -6.04 -2.40 26.83
CA ASP A 123 -7.18 -2.57 25.91
C ASP A 123 -7.57 -1.27 25.17
N ASN A 124 -7.17 -0.10 25.70
CA ASN A 124 -7.52 1.22 25.14
C ASN A 124 -6.31 2.04 24.67
N LEU A 125 -5.08 1.56 24.89
CA LEU A 125 -3.85 2.29 24.55
C LEU A 125 -2.96 1.43 23.67
N ARG A 126 -2.76 1.89 22.44
CA ARG A 126 -1.77 1.34 21.51
C ARG A 126 -0.67 2.37 21.27
N VAL A 127 0.55 1.89 21.19
CA VAL A 127 1.72 2.67 20.79
C VAL A 127 2.38 1.94 19.65
N GLY A 128 2.81 2.67 18.63
CA GLY A 128 3.45 2.06 17.47
C GLY A 128 4.45 2.96 16.78
N ALA A 129 5.17 2.36 15.86
CA ALA A 129 6.06 3.01 14.93
C ALA A 129 5.61 2.70 13.51
N VAL A 130 5.69 3.72 12.66
CA VAL A 130 5.35 3.63 11.24
C VAL A 130 6.60 3.96 10.44
N LEU A 131 6.89 3.14 9.44
CA LEU A 131 7.92 3.38 8.46
C LEU A 131 7.28 3.38 7.07
N GLN A 132 7.36 4.53 6.40
CA GLN A 132 6.98 4.65 5.01
C GLN A 132 8.23 4.81 4.16
N ARG A 133 8.33 4.04 3.07
CA ARG A 133 9.37 4.15 2.05
C ARG A 133 8.69 4.23 0.69
N THR A 134 8.78 5.40 0.07
CA THR A 134 8.33 5.63 -1.29
C THR A 134 9.54 5.86 -2.19
N ARG A 135 9.64 5.11 -3.29
CA ARG A 135 10.70 5.27 -4.30
C ARG A 135 10.10 5.36 -5.69
N TYR A 136 10.65 6.27 -6.48
CA TYR A 136 10.33 6.47 -7.88
C TYR A 136 11.53 5.94 -8.68
N PHE A 137 11.31 4.96 -9.54
CA PHE A 137 12.35 4.41 -10.40
C PHE A 137 12.06 4.76 -11.86
N HIS A 138 13.11 5.09 -12.59
CA HIS A 138 13.06 5.41 -14.02
C HIS A 138 13.54 4.24 -14.90
N ASP A 139 13.98 3.12 -14.33
CA ASP A 139 14.45 1.96 -15.10
C ASP A 139 14.37 0.63 -14.30
N VAL A 140 14.27 -0.51 -15.01
CA VAL A 140 14.12 -1.86 -14.40
C VAL A 140 15.40 -2.35 -13.72
N GLU A 141 16.57 -1.90 -14.18
CA GLU A 141 17.89 -2.32 -13.65
C GLU A 141 18.16 -1.83 -12.22
N ASP A 142 17.58 -0.70 -11.82
CA ASP A 142 17.69 -0.11 -10.47
C ASP A 142 17.03 -0.98 -9.38
N VAL A 143 16.15 -1.92 -9.77
CA VAL A 143 15.49 -2.86 -8.86
C VAL A 143 16.49 -3.90 -8.34
N SER A 144 17.53 -4.25 -9.11
CA SER A 144 18.52 -5.26 -8.68
C SER A 144 19.55 -4.71 -7.69
N GLU A 145 19.81 -3.40 -7.72
CA GLU A 145 20.85 -2.76 -6.90
C GLU A 145 20.32 -2.31 -5.53
N ALA A 146 18.99 -2.16 -5.41
CA ALA A 146 18.31 -1.73 -4.18
C ALA A 146 18.23 -2.81 -3.08
N ASP A 147 18.57 -4.07 -3.40
CA ASP A 147 18.56 -5.23 -2.49
C ASP A 147 19.96 -5.60 -1.96
N LEU A 148 21.00 -4.84 -2.33
CA LEU A 148 22.33 -5.07 -1.81
C LEU A 148 22.49 -4.37 -0.44
N PRO A 149 22.94 -5.10 0.61
CA PRO A 149 23.25 -4.48 1.88
C PRO A 149 24.28 -3.37 1.68
N LEU A 150 24.06 -2.23 2.36
CA LEU A 150 24.93 -1.06 2.40
C LEU A 150 26.36 -1.46 2.80
N GLY A 151 27.17 -1.88 1.84
CA GLY A 151 28.49 -2.46 2.14
C GLY A 151 29.44 -2.62 0.97
N GLN A 152 29.06 -2.33 -0.27
CA GLN A 152 29.98 -2.37 -1.41
C GLN A 152 29.76 -1.18 -2.34
N ARG A 153 29.96 0.03 -1.79
CA ARG A 153 30.40 1.17 -2.60
C ARG A 153 31.92 1.14 -2.60
N GLN A 154 32.55 0.69 -3.68
CA GLN A 154 33.94 1.05 -3.98
C GLN A 154 34.20 1.22 -5.48
N VAL A 155 34.54 2.49 -5.77
CA VAL A 155 35.42 3.07 -6.82
C VAL A 155 35.01 2.94 -8.28
#